data_AF-A0A7X9GEC3-F1
#
_entry.id   AF-A0A7X9GEC3-F1
#
_cell.length_a   1.000
_cell.length_b   1.000
_cell.length_c   1.000
_cell.angle_alpha   90.00
_cell.angle_beta   90.00
_cell.angle_gamma   90.00
#
_symmetry.space_group_name_H-M   'P 1'
#
loop_
_entity.id
_entity.type
_entity.pdbx_description
1 polymer ?
#
loop_
_entity_poly.entity_id
_entity_poly.type
_entity_poly.pdbx_seq_one_letter_code
_entity_poly.pdbx_strand_id
1 'polypeptide(L)'
;QGERVAAAIQQQLVAALGLPDRGVKTASFYVLQHTAMAAVLAELAFISNPREEALLSTPAFQQQAARAIAQAIGSLYGFGPEQELDPLLPAVTKFQQAGVIETPEYWLQNAVAGRSCKGEYVARLLKNMASKL
;
A
#
# COMPACT_ATOMS: atom_id res chain seq x y z
N GLN A 1 23.07 -4.85 10.75
CA GLN A 1 22.12 -4.55 9.65
C GLN A 1 20.67 -4.79 10.05
N GLY A 2 20.33 -5.91 10.70
CA GLY A 2 18.96 -6.20 11.17
C GLY A 2 18.36 -5.11 12.08
N GLU A 3 19.15 -4.48 12.94
CA GLU A 3 18.69 -3.38 13.81
C GLU A 3 18.11 -2.18 13.05
N ARG A 4 18.74 -1.79 11.93
CA ARG A 4 18.23 -0.68 11.08
C ARG A 4 16.88 -1.04 10.46
N VAL A 5 16.73 -2.28 9.99
CA VAL A 5 15.47 -2.79 9.42
C VAL A 5 14.39 -2.85 10.50
N ALA A 6 14.74 -3.37 11.68
CA ALA A 6 13.84 -3.46 12.82
C ALA A 6 13.35 -2.08 13.29
N ALA A 7 14.24 -1.08 13.39
CA ALA A 7 13.88 0.28 13.76
C ALA A 7 12.91 0.92 12.77
N ALA A 8 13.15 0.76 11.46
CA ALA A 8 12.25 1.27 10.43
C ALA A 8 10.87 0.61 10.47
N ILE A 9 10.82 -0.72 10.63
CA ILE A 9 9.56 -1.47 10.76
C ILE A 9 8.82 -1.06 12.05
N GLN A 10 9.53 -0.96 13.17
CA GLN A 10 8.95 -0.58 14.47
C GLN A 10 8.29 0.79 14.39
N GLN A 11 8.99 1.79 13.84
CA GLN A 11 8.46 3.14 13.70
C GLN A 11 7.15 3.16 12.90
N GLN A 12 7.09 2.42 11.78
CA GLN A 12 5.88 2.37 10.96
C GLN A 12 4.75 1.58 11.61
N LEU A 13 5.05 0.47 12.29
CA LEU A 13 4.04 -0.30 13.01
C LEU A 13 3.41 0.51 14.16
N VAL A 14 4.21 1.25 14.92
CA VAL A 14 3.69 2.11 16.01
C VAL A 14 2.77 3.19 15.45
N ALA A 15 3.20 3.88 14.38
CA ALA A 15 2.40 4.92 13.74
C ALA A 15 1.10 4.36 13.15
N ALA A 16 1.14 3.16 12.56
CA ALA A 16 -0.02 2.55 11.93
C ALA A 16 -0.99 1.94 12.94
N LEU A 17 -0.53 1.14 13.90
CA LEU A 17 -1.40 0.32 14.75
C LEU A 17 -1.88 1.05 16.01
N GLY A 18 -1.20 2.12 16.44
CA GLY A 18 -1.55 2.88 17.63
C GLY A 18 -1.43 2.09 18.95
N LEU A 19 -0.74 0.95 18.92
CA LEU A 19 -0.43 0.15 20.11
C LEU A 19 0.82 0.71 20.83
N PRO A 20 0.99 0.44 22.14
CA PRO A 20 2.15 0.89 22.88
C PRO A 20 3.48 0.46 22.25
N ASP A 21 4.41 1.40 22.09
CA ASP A 21 5.75 1.11 21.58
C ASP A 21 6.58 0.32 22.61
N ARG A 22 6.99 -0.90 22.25
CA ARG A 22 7.82 -1.78 23.09
C ARG A 22 9.28 -1.84 22.65
N GLY A 23 9.64 -1.05 21.62
CA GLY A 23 10.98 -0.90 21.10
C GLY A 23 11.54 -2.13 20.36
N VAL A 24 12.69 -1.91 19.75
CA VAL A 24 13.50 -2.96 19.12
C VAL A 24 14.27 -3.74 20.20
N LYS A 25 14.30 -5.06 20.08
CA LYS A 25 15.01 -5.95 21.01
C LYS A 25 15.89 -6.94 20.28
N THR A 26 17.03 -7.26 20.89
CA THR A 26 17.92 -8.33 20.42
C THR A 26 17.53 -9.64 21.08
N ALA A 27 17.45 -10.72 20.30
CA ALA A 27 17.15 -12.05 20.80
C ALA A 27 17.86 -13.12 19.97
N SER A 28 18.17 -14.24 20.62
CA SER A 28 18.87 -15.39 20.03
C SER A 28 17.92 -16.39 19.37
N PHE A 29 16.88 -15.92 18.67
CA PHE A 29 15.95 -16.81 17.97
C PHE A 29 16.60 -17.47 16.76
N TYR A 30 16.27 -18.74 16.53
CA TYR A 30 16.85 -19.55 15.44
C TYR A 30 16.77 -18.85 14.09
N VAL A 31 15.60 -18.31 13.74
CA VAL A 31 15.36 -17.60 12.46
C VAL A 31 16.17 -16.32 12.31
N LEU A 32 16.55 -15.68 13.41
CA LEU A 32 17.38 -14.47 13.39
C LEU A 32 18.87 -14.80 13.25
N GLN A 33 19.31 -15.92 13.82
CA GLN A 33 20.73 -16.32 13.82
C GLN A 33 21.16 -17.11 12.59
N HIS A 34 20.28 -17.98 12.07
CA HIS A 34 20.62 -18.94 11.02
C HIS A 34 20.17 -18.48 9.62
N THR A 35 20.23 -17.17 9.39
CA THR A 35 19.79 -16.53 8.15
C THR A 35 20.92 -15.69 7.56
N ALA A 36 21.19 -15.84 6.27
CA ALA A 36 22.37 -15.23 5.61
C ALA A 36 22.22 -13.73 5.29
N MET A 37 21.00 -13.19 5.36
CA MET A 37 20.70 -11.76 5.16
C MET A 37 20.16 -11.12 6.45
N ALA A 38 19.89 -9.81 6.41
CA ALA A 38 19.27 -9.12 7.54
C ALA A 38 17.90 -9.74 7.87
N ALA A 39 17.72 -10.18 9.12
CA ALA A 39 16.48 -10.81 9.60
C ALA A 39 15.87 -10.02 10.77
N VAL A 40 14.54 -9.95 10.82
CA VAL A 40 13.75 -9.32 11.87
C VAL A 40 12.54 -10.21 12.16
N LEU A 41 12.16 -10.31 13.43
CA LEU A 41 10.91 -10.94 13.88
C LEU A 41 10.08 -9.83 14.52
N ALA A 42 8.86 -9.62 14.02
CA ALA A 42 7.95 -8.59 14.50
C ALA A 42 6.79 -9.22 15.28
N GLU A 43 6.65 -8.82 16.54
CA GLU A 43 5.51 -9.17 17.38
C GLU A 43 4.46 -8.06 17.25
N LEU A 44 3.33 -8.34 16.60
CA LEU A 44 2.35 -7.31 16.23
C LEU A 44 1.42 -6.89 17.38
N ALA A 45 0.99 -7.85 18.19
CA ALA A 45 0.15 -7.65 19.36
C ALA A 45 0.16 -8.92 20.24
N PHE A 46 -0.40 -8.85 21.45
CA PHE A 46 -0.46 -9.96 22.40
C PHE A 46 -1.79 -10.74 22.31
N ILE A 47 -1.73 -12.02 21.95
CA ILE A 47 -2.89 -12.94 22.03
C ILE A 47 -3.38 -13.09 23.48
N SER A 48 -2.49 -12.97 24.47
CA SER A 48 -2.85 -13.05 25.89
C SER A 48 -3.61 -11.82 26.41
N ASN A 49 -3.74 -10.75 25.61
CA ASN A 49 -4.53 -9.57 25.93
C ASN A 49 -5.84 -9.63 25.12
N PRO A 50 -7.02 -9.81 25.74
CA PRO A 50 -8.28 -9.99 25.02
C PRO A 50 -8.62 -8.86 24.04
N ARG A 51 -8.17 -7.62 24.30
CA ARG A 51 -8.39 -6.49 23.39
C ARG A 51 -7.52 -6.59 22.14
N GLU A 52 -6.26 -6.96 22.32
CA GLU A 52 -5.29 -7.11 21.21
C GLU A 52 -5.55 -8.39 20.41
N GLU A 53 -5.96 -9.47 21.07
CA GLU A 53 -6.44 -10.69 20.42
C GLU A 53 -7.62 -10.40 19.48
N ALA A 54 -8.61 -9.65 19.94
CA ALA A 54 -9.74 -9.25 19.11
C ALA A 54 -9.26 -8.48 17.87
N LEU A 55 -8.29 -7.57 18.01
CA LEU A 55 -7.71 -6.83 16.88
C LEU A 55 -7.01 -7.77 15.88
N LEU A 56 -6.19 -8.71 16.37
CA LEU A 56 -5.47 -9.69 15.55
C LEU A 56 -6.41 -10.52 14.65
N SER A 57 -7.65 -10.73 15.09
CA SER A 57 -8.67 -11.45 14.33
C SER A 57 -9.31 -10.64 13.19
N THR A 58 -9.09 -9.32 13.15
CA THR A 58 -9.75 -8.45 12.16
C THR A 58 -8.94 -8.30 10.87
N PRO A 59 -9.57 -8.43 9.68
CA PRO A 59 -8.88 -8.21 8.41
C PRO A 59 -8.30 -6.80 8.26
N ALA A 60 -8.96 -5.79 8.84
CA ALA A 60 -8.51 -4.40 8.78
C ALA A 60 -7.18 -4.20 9.51
N PHE A 61 -7.05 -4.74 10.73
CA PHE A 61 -5.80 -4.67 11.49
C PHE A 61 -4.66 -5.42 10.80
N GLN A 62 -4.94 -6.63 10.30
CA GLN A 62 -3.96 -7.43 9.54
C GLN A 62 -3.47 -6.67 8.29
N GLN A 63 -4.39 -6.05 7.55
CA GLN A 63 -4.06 -5.28 6.36
C GLN A 63 -3.24 -4.02 6.70
N GLN A 64 -3.54 -3.36 7.82
CA GLN A 64 -2.82 -2.19 8.30
C GLN A 64 -1.40 -2.54 8.72
N ALA A 65 -1.20 -3.63 9.46
CA ALA A 65 0.11 -4.13 9.83
C ALA A 65 0.94 -4.53 8.59
N ALA A 66 0.33 -5.27 7.65
CA ALA A 66 0.99 -5.68 6.41
C ALA A 66 1.45 -4.47 5.58
N ARG A 67 0.60 -3.44 5.44
CA ARG A 67 0.95 -2.19 4.74
C ARG A 67 2.10 -1.47 5.43
N ALA A 68 2.08 -1.35 6.75
CA ALA A 68 3.14 -0.69 7.50
C ALA A 68 4.49 -1.40 7.32
N ILE A 69 4.52 -2.74 7.38
CA ILE A 69 5.73 -3.54 7.14
C ILE A 69 6.24 -3.33 5.71
N ALA A 70 5.37 -3.45 4.71
CA ALA A 70 5.74 -3.28 3.31
C ALA A 70 6.28 -1.87 3.03
N GLN A 71 5.63 -0.83 3.55
CA GLN A 71 6.06 0.56 3.42
C GLN A 71 7.42 0.81 4.08
N ALA A 72 7.67 0.23 5.27
CA ALA A 72 8.95 0.36 5.96
C ALA A 72 10.10 -0.27 5.14
N ILE A 73 9.92 -1.51 4.68
CA ILE A 73 10.91 -2.21 3.85
C ILE A 73 11.12 -1.46 2.54
N GLY A 74 10.03 -1.06 1.90
CA GLY A 74 10.06 -0.34 0.64
C GLY A 74 10.82 0.99 0.74
N SER A 75 10.48 1.81 1.74
CA SER A 75 11.17 3.08 2.00
C SER A 75 12.65 2.89 2.32
N LEU A 76 13.01 1.81 3.01
CA LEU A 76 14.38 1.53 3.42
C LEU A 76 15.27 1.09 2.24
N TYR A 77 14.73 0.31 1.33
CA TYR A 77 15.47 -0.29 0.21
C TYR A 77 15.18 0.39 -1.15
N GLY A 78 14.35 1.42 -1.18
CA GLY A 78 14.00 2.15 -2.40
C GLY A 78 12.98 1.42 -3.29
N PHE A 79 12.29 0.41 -2.77
CA PHE A 79 11.11 -0.14 -3.43
C PHE A 79 9.92 0.73 -3.03
N GLY A 80 9.43 1.59 -3.92
CA GLY A 80 8.18 2.29 -3.65
C GLY A 80 7.07 1.27 -3.41
N PRO A 81 6.02 1.58 -2.62
CA PRO A 81 4.78 0.83 -2.77
C PRO A 81 4.49 0.80 -4.28
N GLU A 82 4.13 -0.36 -4.81
CA GLU A 82 3.48 -0.43 -6.11
C GLU A 82 2.48 0.72 -6.10
N GLN A 83 2.69 1.74 -6.94
CA GLN A 83 1.79 2.89 -7.00
C GLN A 83 0.41 2.26 -7.06
N GLU A 84 -0.41 2.52 -6.05
CA GLU A 84 -1.80 2.05 -6.01
C GLU A 84 -2.31 2.33 -7.42
N LEU A 85 -2.55 1.26 -8.21
CA LEU A 85 -2.89 1.37 -9.64
C LEU A 85 -3.83 2.55 -9.69
N ASP A 86 -3.43 3.64 -10.36
CA ASP A 86 -4.20 4.88 -10.38
C ASP A 86 -5.66 4.45 -10.45
N PRO A 87 -6.53 4.78 -9.48
CA PRO A 87 -7.87 4.18 -9.40
C PRO A 87 -8.65 4.34 -10.71
N LEU A 88 -8.22 5.28 -11.56
CA LEU A 88 -8.69 5.49 -12.90
C LEU A 88 -8.15 4.49 -13.96
N LEU A 89 -6.98 3.91 -13.79
CA LEU A 89 -6.30 3.02 -14.73
C LEU A 89 -7.13 1.79 -15.14
N PRO A 90 -7.81 1.05 -14.24
CA PRO A 90 -8.71 -0.02 -14.67
C PRO A 90 -9.86 0.48 -15.56
N ALA A 91 -10.43 1.65 -15.23
CA ALA A 91 -11.54 2.24 -15.98
C ALA A 91 -11.10 2.75 -17.35
N VAL A 92 -9.96 3.45 -17.40
CA VAL A 92 -9.37 4.01 -18.62
C VAL A 92 -8.88 2.89 -19.55
N THR A 93 -8.30 1.82 -19.02
CA THR A 93 -7.93 0.63 -19.81
C THR A 93 -9.17 0.00 -20.46
N LYS A 94 -10.26 -0.16 -19.69
CA LYS A 94 -11.53 -0.68 -20.22
C LYS A 94 -12.11 0.22 -21.31
N PHE A 95 -12.04 1.54 -21.15
CA PHE A 95 -12.50 2.50 -22.15
C PHE A 95 -11.66 2.46 -23.41
N GLN A 96 -10.35 2.27 -23.30
CA GLN A 96 -9.48 2.10 -24.47
C GLN A 96 -9.83 0.82 -25.23
N GLN A 97 -9.98 -0.31 -24.52
CA GLN A 97 -10.38 -1.59 -25.12
C GLN A 97 -11.75 -1.51 -25.81
N ALA A 98 -12.69 -0.75 -25.25
CA ALA A 98 -14.01 -0.51 -25.86
C ALA A 98 -13.96 0.48 -27.05
N GLY A 99 -12.82 1.12 -27.31
CA GLY A 99 -12.67 2.18 -28.31
C GLY A 99 -13.44 3.46 -27.94
N VAL A 100 -13.69 3.69 -26.65
CA VAL A 100 -14.30 4.91 -26.12
C VAL A 100 -13.28 6.05 -26.09
N ILE A 101 -12.02 5.72 -25.78
CA ILE A 101 -10.87 6.63 -25.83
C ILE A 101 -9.75 6.02 -26.68
N GLU A 102 -8.92 6.86 -27.28
CA GLU A 102 -7.77 6.43 -28.09
C GLU A 102 -6.55 6.14 -27.21
N THR A 103 -6.26 7.05 -26.28
CA THR A 103 -5.05 7.05 -25.46
C THR A 103 -5.38 7.30 -23.98
N PRO A 104 -4.85 6.49 -23.05
CA PRO A 104 -5.15 6.60 -21.63
C PRO A 104 -4.44 7.77 -20.93
N GLU A 105 -3.32 8.24 -21.47
CA GLU A 105 -2.36 9.12 -20.80
C GLU A 105 -2.98 10.47 -20.42
N TYR A 106 -3.80 11.04 -21.30
CA TYR A 106 -4.46 12.31 -21.02
C TYR A 106 -5.36 12.22 -19.77
N TRP A 107 -6.11 11.12 -19.64
CA TRP A 107 -7.05 10.91 -18.54
C TRP A 107 -6.32 10.64 -17.24
N LEU A 108 -5.28 9.79 -17.25
CA LEU A 108 -4.45 9.50 -16.08
C LEU A 108 -3.77 10.77 -15.52
N GLN A 109 -3.45 11.75 -16.38
CA GLN A 109 -2.80 12.99 -15.93
C GLN A 109 -3.78 14.07 -15.45
N ASN A 110 -4.99 14.13 -16.00
CA ASN A 110 -5.88 15.29 -15.84
C ASN A 110 -7.18 14.97 -15.10
N ALA A 111 -7.64 13.71 -15.08
CA ALA A 111 -8.84 13.28 -14.38
C ALA A 111 -8.51 12.76 -12.96
N VAL A 112 -7.65 13.51 -12.26
CA VAL A 112 -7.22 13.24 -10.88
C VAL A 112 -7.60 14.41 -9.98
N ALA A 113 -7.66 14.18 -8.66
CA ALA A 113 -8.08 15.19 -7.70
C ALA A 113 -7.21 16.47 -7.79
N GLY A 114 -7.86 17.65 -7.81
CA GLY A 114 -7.19 18.94 -7.91
C GLY A 114 -6.73 19.33 -9.32
N ARG A 115 -7.02 18.51 -10.35
CA ARG A 115 -6.81 18.85 -11.77
C ARG A 115 -8.14 19.13 -12.47
N SER A 116 -8.08 19.53 -13.73
CA SER A 116 -9.26 19.81 -14.56
C SER A 116 -9.12 19.18 -15.93
N CYS A 117 -10.23 18.66 -16.46
CA CYS A 117 -10.29 18.11 -17.81
C CYS A 117 -10.74 19.18 -18.81
N LYS A 118 -10.08 19.28 -19.95
CA LYS A 118 -10.55 20.08 -21.09
C LYS A 118 -11.93 19.61 -21.57
N GLY A 119 -12.84 20.57 -21.72
CA GLY A 119 -14.23 20.31 -22.12
C GLY A 119 -14.36 19.62 -23.48
N GLU A 120 -13.48 19.92 -24.44
CA GLU A 120 -13.46 19.27 -25.76
C GLU A 120 -13.26 17.75 -25.69
N TYR A 121 -12.38 17.29 -24.79
CA TYR A 121 -12.13 15.86 -24.61
C TYR A 121 -13.24 15.18 -23.83
N VAL A 122 -13.84 15.86 -22.86
CA VAL A 122 -15.03 15.36 -22.15
C VAL A 122 -16.22 15.25 -23.11
N ALA A 123 -16.43 16.23 -24.00
CA ALA A 123 -17.47 16.17 -25.02
C ALA A 123 -17.26 14.99 -25.98
N ARG A 124 -16.02 14.74 -26.42
CA ARG A 124 -15.68 13.56 -27.25
C ARG A 124 -15.92 12.26 -26.50
N LEU A 125 -15.52 12.18 -25.22
CA LEU A 125 -15.76 11.02 -24.37
C LEU A 125 -17.25 10.70 -24.26
N LEU A 126 -18.09 11.69 -23.95
CA LEU A 126 -19.54 11.50 -23.82
C LEU A 126 -20.18 10.99 -25.12
N LYS A 127 -19.78 11.56 -26.27
CA LYS A 127 -20.25 11.09 -27.59
C LYS A 127 -19.84 9.64 -27.87
N ASN A 128 -18.60 9.29 -27.54
CA ASN A 128 -18.08 7.93 -27.76
C ASN A 128 -18.69 6.91 -26.79
N MET A 129 -19.00 7.30 -25.55
CA MET A 129 -19.73 6.41 -24.63
C MET A 129 -21.16 6.17 -25.13
N ALA A 130 -21.85 7.21 -25.58
CA ALA A 130 -23.21 7.10 -26.10
C ALA A 130 -23.32 6.19 -27.34
N SER A 131 -22.29 6.11 -28.18
CA SER A 131 -22.28 5.22 -29.35
C SER A 131 -21.97 3.75 -29.04
N LYS A 132 -21.59 3.45 -27.79
CA LYS A 132 -21.20 2.11 -27.32
C LYS A 132 -22.23 1.48 -26.37
N LEU A 133 -23.30 2.22 -26.06
CA LEU A 133 -24.50 1.75 -25.36
C LEU A 133 -25.49 1.17 -26.38
#